data_AF-A0A2W2FG60-F1
#
_entry.id   AF-A0A2W2FG60-F1
#
_cell.length_a   1.000
_cell.length_b   1.000
_cell.length_c   1.000
_cell.angle_alpha   90.00
_cell.angle_beta   90.00
_cell.angle_gamma   90.00
#
_symmetry.space_group_name_H-M   'P 1'
#
loop_
_entity.id
_entity.type
_entity.pdbx_description
1 polymer ?
#
loop_
_entity_poly.entity_id
_entity_poly.type
_entity_poly.pdbx_seq_one_letter_code
_entity_poly.pdbx_strand_id
1 'polypeptide(L)'
;MIGEEAWAYYYVDFPVVRIRADEVTGRSTGVSGARALVVADDRVTLVGGYGEECDRVVVGSLEGQDFRVGGPGRLAMPGERPVPREAAVLGRGGELHVVAGHHWLKLGIEDLAGPDGPAR
;
A
#
# COMPACT_ATOMS: atom_id res chain seq x y z
N MET A 1 -27.15 -1.93 -1.13
CA MET A 1 -26.45 -1.69 0.14
C MET A 1 -25.02 -2.14 -0.08
N ILE A 2 -24.09 -1.21 -0.30
CA ILE A 2 -22.67 -1.56 -0.31
C ILE A 2 -22.36 -1.87 1.16
N GLY A 3 -22.16 -3.14 1.48
CA GLY A 3 -21.81 -3.54 2.84
C GLY A 3 -20.54 -2.81 3.24
N GLU A 4 -20.54 -2.21 4.43
CA GLU A 4 -19.37 -1.54 4.98
C GLU A 4 -18.20 -2.53 4.99
N GLU A 5 -17.13 -2.15 4.32
CA GLU A 5 -15.91 -2.93 4.26
C GLU A 5 -14.80 -2.11 4.91
N ALA A 6 -14.11 -2.73 5.86
CA ALA A 6 -13.00 -2.15 6.57
C ALA A 6 -11.73 -2.93 6.26
N TRP A 7 -10.63 -2.21 6.08
CA TRP A 7 -9.31 -2.79 5.88
C TRP A 7 -8.38 -2.31 6.98
N ALA A 8 -7.56 -3.21 7.50
CA ALA A 8 -6.61 -2.91 8.55
C ALA A 8 -5.25 -3.52 8.24
N TYR A 9 -4.21 -2.77 8.60
CA TYR A 9 -2.84 -3.23 8.71
C TYR A 9 -2.33 -2.77 10.06
N TYR A 10 -2.00 -3.70 10.96
CA TYR A 10 -1.68 -3.39 12.35
C TYR A 10 -0.38 -4.03 12.81
N TYR A 11 0.17 -3.51 13.90
CA TYR A 11 1.57 -3.74 14.29
C TYR A 11 1.90 -5.19 14.67
N VAL A 12 1.00 -5.88 15.38
CA VAL A 12 1.23 -7.28 15.79
C VAL A 12 1.22 -8.17 14.55
N ASP A 13 2.38 -8.71 14.19
CA ASP A 13 2.65 -9.57 13.03
C ASP A 13 2.41 -8.97 11.63
N PHE A 14 2.08 -7.68 11.56
CA PHE A 14 1.85 -6.95 10.30
C PHE A 14 0.89 -7.63 9.30
N PRO A 15 -0.27 -8.14 9.73
CA PRO A 15 -1.24 -8.73 8.82
C PRO A 15 -1.99 -7.64 8.06
N VAL A 16 -2.43 -7.97 6.85
CA VAL A 16 -3.52 -7.25 6.19
C VAL A 16 -4.81 -7.99 6.49
N VAL A 17 -5.81 -7.26 6.97
CA VAL A 17 -7.11 -7.78 7.37
C VAL A 17 -8.21 -7.07 6.60
N ARG A 18 -9.12 -7.84 6.02
CA ARG A 18 -10.36 -7.39 5.41
C ARG A 18 -11.53 -7.83 6.29
N ILE A 19 -12.38 -6.87 6.62
CA ILE A 19 -13.59 -7.05 7.42
C ILE A 19 -14.76 -6.67 6.52
N ARG A 20 -15.66 -7.61 6.25
CA ARG A 20 -16.83 -7.40 5.41
C ARG A 20 -18.02 -8.14 5.99
N ALA A 21 -19.04 -7.41 6.43
CA ALA A 21 -20.17 -7.95 7.18
C ALA A 21 -19.68 -8.82 8.37
N ASP A 22 -20.02 -10.12 8.39
CA ASP A 22 -19.65 -11.05 9.45
C ASP A 22 -18.35 -11.84 9.16
N GLU A 23 -17.66 -11.53 8.06
CA GLU A 23 -16.44 -12.20 7.65
C GLU A 23 -15.19 -11.34 7.93
N VAL A 24 -14.23 -11.95 8.63
CA VAL A 24 -12.90 -11.37 8.87
C VAL A 24 -11.85 -12.29 8.26
N THR A 25 -11.12 -11.78 7.27
CA THR A 25 -10.01 -12.50 6.65
C THR A 25 -8.71 -11.75 6.86
N GLY A 26 -7.71 -12.42 7.42
CA GLY A 26 -6.37 -11.86 7.62
C GLY A 26 -5.31 -12.70 6.94
N ARG A 27 -4.25 -12.05 6.43
CA ARG A 27 -3.06 -12.71 5.87
C ARG A 27 -1.80 -12.02 6.37
N SER A 28 -0.82 -12.83 6.77
CA SER A 28 0.54 -12.32 7.02
C SER A 28 1.16 -11.88 5.70
N THR A 29 1.88 -10.78 5.73
CA THR A 29 2.44 -10.16 4.52
C THR A 29 3.95 -10.32 4.40
N GLY A 30 4.64 -10.60 5.52
CA GLY A 30 6.10 -10.48 5.60
C GLY A 30 6.63 -9.05 5.44
N VAL A 31 5.73 -8.06 5.32
CA VAL A 31 6.06 -6.65 5.13
C VAL A 31 5.85 -5.93 6.45
N SER A 32 6.93 -5.41 7.04
CA SER A 32 6.88 -4.66 8.30
C SER A 32 6.95 -3.15 8.08
N GLY A 33 6.23 -2.40 8.92
CA GLY A 33 6.34 -0.95 9.02
C GLY A 33 5.78 -0.16 7.85
N ALA A 34 4.89 -0.75 7.04
CA ALA A 34 4.16 0.02 6.03
C ALA A 34 3.35 1.15 6.71
N ARG A 35 3.37 2.33 6.10
CA ARG A 35 2.71 3.54 6.60
C ARG A 35 1.38 3.81 5.89
N ALA A 36 1.23 3.29 4.68
CA ALA A 36 0.00 3.41 3.91
C ALA A 36 -0.44 2.05 3.36
N LEU A 37 -1.75 1.88 3.31
CA LEU A 37 -2.46 0.71 2.80
C LEU A 37 -3.44 1.19 1.73
N VAL A 38 -3.26 0.72 0.50
CA VAL A 38 -4.13 1.00 -0.65
C VAL A 38 -4.80 -0.31 -1.05
N VAL A 39 -6.11 -0.28 -1.25
CA VAL A 39 -6.93 -1.47 -1.47
C VAL A 39 -7.97 -1.23 -2.56
N ALA A 40 -8.10 -2.19 -3.47
CA ALA A 40 -9.20 -2.23 -4.42
C ALA A 40 -9.54 -3.70 -4.70
N ASP A 41 -10.81 -4.06 -4.49
CA ASP A 41 -11.32 -5.43 -4.62
C ASP A 41 -10.57 -6.44 -3.72
N ASP A 42 -9.63 -7.19 -4.29
CA ASP A 42 -8.76 -8.15 -3.60
C ASP A 42 -7.28 -7.71 -3.59
N ARG A 43 -6.96 -6.63 -4.31
CA ARG A 43 -5.62 -6.10 -4.48
C ARG A 43 -5.25 -5.22 -3.30
N VAL A 44 -4.01 -5.35 -2.88
CA VAL A 44 -3.44 -4.65 -1.74
C VAL A 44 -2.08 -4.10 -2.11
N THR A 45 -1.85 -2.83 -1.82
CA THR A 45 -0.52 -2.23 -1.88
C THR A 45 -0.15 -1.68 -0.51
N LEU A 46 0.98 -2.15 0.01
CA LEU A 46 1.62 -1.63 1.21
C LEU A 46 2.75 -0.68 0.80
N VAL A 47 2.72 0.54 1.34
CA VAL A 47 3.74 1.56 1.04
C VAL A 47 4.46 1.95 2.33
N GLY A 48 5.78 1.87 2.27
CA GLY A 48 6.71 2.23 3.33
C GLY A 48 7.31 1.05 4.09
N GLY A 49 8.00 1.42 5.16
CA GLY A 49 8.87 0.54 5.93
C GLY A 49 9.78 1.35 6.84
N TYR A 50 10.58 0.62 7.61
CA TYR A 50 11.58 1.21 8.50
C TYR A 50 12.89 1.53 7.77
N GLY A 51 13.60 2.55 8.25
CA GLY A 51 14.94 2.88 7.74
C GLY A 51 14.95 3.20 6.25
N GLU A 52 15.73 2.43 5.50
CA GLU A 52 15.92 2.54 4.04
C GLU A 52 14.72 2.04 3.23
N GLU A 53 13.78 1.34 3.87
CA GLU A 53 12.56 0.82 3.23
C GLU A 53 11.39 1.81 3.33
N CYS A 54 11.65 3.07 3.68
CA CYS A 54 10.61 4.07 3.93
C CYS A 54 9.77 4.45 2.70
N ASP A 55 10.28 4.17 1.50
CA ASP A 55 9.67 4.38 0.20
C ASP A 55 9.31 3.06 -0.50
N ARG A 56 9.48 1.91 0.15
CA ARG A 56 9.17 0.59 -0.46
C ARG A 56 7.70 0.50 -0.87
N VAL A 57 7.43 -0.04 -2.04
CA VAL A 57 6.08 -0.36 -2.53
C VAL A 57 6.00 -1.87 -2.69
N VAL A 58 5.05 -2.49 -2.00
CA VAL A 58 4.78 -3.92 -2.09
C VAL A 58 3.34 -4.13 -2.54
N VAL A 59 3.16 -4.78 -3.68
CA VAL A 59 1.85 -5.15 -4.22
C VAL A 59 1.58 -6.60 -3.89
N GLY A 60 0.33 -6.93 -3.57
CA GLY A 60 -0.12 -8.31 -3.42
C GLY A 60 -1.64 -8.42 -3.56
N SER A 61 -2.16 -9.61 -3.23
CA SER A 61 -3.58 -9.88 -3.19
C SER A 61 -3.96 -10.66 -1.93
N LEU A 62 -5.22 -10.54 -1.51
CA LEU A 62 -5.83 -11.38 -0.48
C LEU A 62 -6.48 -12.65 -1.04
N GLU A 63 -6.45 -12.87 -2.35
CA GLU A 63 -6.94 -14.10 -2.99
C GLU A 63 -6.00 -15.29 -2.72
N GLY A 64 -6.53 -16.31 -2.05
CA GLY A 64 -5.81 -17.55 -1.73
C GLY A 64 -5.24 -17.61 -0.31
N GLN A 65 -4.18 -18.41 -0.13
CA GLN A 65 -3.57 -18.69 1.17
C GLN A 65 -2.41 -17.76 1.52
N ASP A 66 -1.72 -17.19 0.53
CA ASP A 66 -0.49 -16.41 0.74
C ASP A 66 -0.61 -15.00 0.15
N PHE A 67 -0.12 -14.01 0.89
CA PHE A 67 0.10 -12.67 0.36
C PHE A 67 1.25 -12.72 -0.66
N ARG A 68 0.92 -12.77 -1.95
CA ARG A 68 1.93 -12.82 -3.01
C ARG A 68 2.54 -11.45 -3.23
N VAL A 69 3.75 -11.27 -2.71
CA VAL A 69 4.58 -10.08 -2.94
C VAL A 69 4.97 -10.02 -4.42
N GLY A 70 4.37 -9.09 -5.18
CA GLY A 70 4.95 -8.58 -6.42
C GLY A 70 6.29 -7.93 -6.10
N GLY A 71 7.27 -8.04 -7.00
CA GLY A 71 8.64 -7.56 -6.78
C GLY A 71 8.67 -6.12 -6.22
N PRO A 72 9.57 -5.82 -5.26
CA PRO A 72 9.53 -4.55 -4.54
C PRO A 72 9.79 -3.37 -5.47
N GLY A 73 8.83 -2.45 -5.56
CA GLY A 73 8.99 -1.13 -6.16
C GLY A 73 9.48 -0.11 -5.13
N ARG A 74 9.86 1.09 -5.59
CA ARG A 74 10.14 2.24 -4.72
C ARG A 74 9.35 3.46 -5.16
N LEU A 75 8.71 4.12 -4.22
CA LEU A 75 8.00 5.36 -4.44
C LEU A 75 9.02 6.48 -4.67
N ALA A 76 8.85 7.20 -5.77
CA ALA A 76 9.68 8.36 -6.09
C ALA A 76 8.81 9.58 -6.41
N MET A 77 9.34 10.76 -6.15
CA MET A 77 8.79 12.01 -6.65
C MET A 77 9.08 12.15 -8.16
N PRO A 78 8.24 12.89 -8.91
CA PRO A 78 8.42 13.05 -10.36
C PRO A 78 9.84 13.44 -10.76
N GLY A 79 10.40 12.77 -11.77
CA GLY A 79 11.82 12.91 -12.14
C GLY A 79 12.77 12.15 -11.22
N GLU A 80 12.34 10.97 -10.75
CA GLU A 80 13.12 9.98 -9.97
C GLU A 80 13.73 10.54 -8.67
N ARG A 81 13.17 11.61 -8.11
CA ARG A 81 13.68 12.21 -6.87
C ARG A 81 13.19 11.40 -5.66
N PRO A 82 14.00 11.31 -4.58
CA PRO A 82 13.54 10.68 -3.35
C PRO A 82 12.30 11.37 -2.77
N VAL A 83 11.44 10.59 -2.12
CA VAL A 83 10.32 11.13 -1.33
C VAL A 83 10.88 11.83 -0.08
N PRO A 84 10.52 13.10 0.18
CA PRO A 84 10.96 13.80 1.39
C PRO A 84 10.54 13.06 2.66
N ARG A 85 11.38 13.06 3.70
CA ARG A 85 11.12 12.30 4.93
C ARG A 85 9.92 12.84 5.72
N GLU A 86 9.65 14.12 5.56
CA GLU A 86 8.53 14.85 6.16
C GLU A 86 7.22 14.70 5.36
N ALA A 87 7.24 14.04 4.20
CA ALA A 87 6.05 13.85 3.40
C ALA A 87 5.04 12.93 4.11
N ALA A 88 3.78 13.31 4.10
CA ALA A 88 2.71 12.43 4.54
C ALA A 88 2.32 11.49 3.38
N VAL A 89 2.42 10.19 3.61
CA VAL A 89 2.02 9.14 2.66
C VAL A 89 0.81 8.42 3.25
N LEU A 90 -0.32 8.49 2.55
CA LEU A 90 -1.62 8.05 3.04
C LEU A 90 -2.32 7.19 1.98
N GLY A 91 -2.88 6.06 2.39
CA GLY A 91 -3.74 5.27 1.53
C GLY A 91 -5.21 5.56 1.81
N ARG A 92 -6.04 5.63 0.77
CA ARG A 92 -7.49 5.79 0.89
C ARG A 92 -8.19 5.04 -0.23
N GLY A 93 -8.85 3.93 0.10
CA GLY A 93 -9.42 3.04 -0.92
C GLY A 93 -8.34 2.64 -1.93
N GLY A 94 -8.64 2.73 -3.22
CA GLY A 94 -7.71 2.42 -4.31
C GLY A 94 -6.69 3.51 -4.63
N GLU A 95 -6.49 4.50 -3.75
CA GLU A 95 -5.65 5.67 -4.03
C GLU A 95 -4.54 5.84 -3.00
N LEU A 96 -3.33 6.18 -3.46
CA LEU A 96 -2.25 6.68 -2.64
C LEU A 96 -2.18 8.20 -2.75
N HIS A 97 -2.06 8.87 -1.62
CA HIS A 97 -1.83 10.30 -1.53
C HIS A 97 -0.46 10.58 -0.92
N VAL A 98 0.30 11.45 -1.57
CA VAL A 98 1.59 11.95 -1.09
C VAL A 98 1.49 13.46 -0.94
N VAL A 99 1.64 13.96 0.28
CA VAL A 99 1.65 15.38 0.60
C VAL A 99 3.07 15.77 1.02
N ALA A 100 3.76 16.52 0.16
CA ALA A 100 5.15 16.94 0.36
C ALA A 100 5.23 18.47 0.25
N GLY A 101 5.32 19.15 1.40
CA GLY A 101 5.26 20.62 1.44
C GLY A 101 3.95 21.14 0.87
N HIS A 102 4.01 21.89 -0.24
CA HIS A 102 2.84 22.43 -0.94
C HIS A 102 2.38 21.56 -2.12
N HIS A 103 2.99 20.40 -2.32
CA HIS A 103 2.61 19.48 -3.39
C HIS A 103 1.73 18.36 -2.86
N TRP A 104 0.63 18.11 -3.57
CA TRP A 104 -0.22 16.95 -3.36
C TRP A 104 -0.23 16.12 -4.63
N LEU A 105 0.28 14.89 -4.51
CA LEU A 105 0.28 13.91 -5.59
C LEU A 105 -0.64 12.75 -5.24
N LYS A 106 -1.17 12.14 -6.29
CA LYS A 106 -2.12 11.05 -6.21
C LYS A 106 -1.74 9.98 -7.22
N LEU A 107 -1.75 8.73 -6.79
CA LEU A 107 -1.53 7.54 -7.62
C LEU A 107 -2.70 6.57 -7.42
N GLY A 108 -3.22 6.02 -8.51
CA GLY A 108 -4.19 4.93 -8.44
C GLY A 108 -3.49 3.60 -8.13
N ILE A 109 -4.24 2.62 -7.64
CA ILE A 109 -3.71 1.29 -7.36
C ILE A 109 -3.14 0.66 -8.63
N GLU A 110 -3.67 0.99 -9.81
CA GLU A 110 -3.18 0.61 -11.13
C GLU A 110 -1.77 1.13 -11.43
N ASP A 111 -1.44 2.36 -11.01
CA ASP A 111 -0.11 2.96 -11.15
C ASP A 111 0.90 2.31 -10.21
N LEU A 112 0.41 1.82 -9.07
CA LEU A 112 1.20 1.08 -8.08
C LEU A 112 1.39 -0.40 -8.46
N ALA A 113 0.50 -0.91 -9.32
CA ALA A 113 0.32 -2.31 -9.67
C ALA A 113 1.06 -2.74 -10.94
N GLY A 114 1.84 -1.86 -11.56
CA GLY A 114 2.37 -2.05 -12.91
C GLY A 114 3.00 -3.45 -13.14
N PRO A 115 2.87 -4.02 -14.36
CA PRO A 115 3.58 -5.26 -14.73
C PRO A 115 5.11 -5.09 -14.70
N ASP A 116 5.57 -3.84 -14.72
CA ASP A 116 6.91 -3.34 -14.46
C ASP A 116 6.75 -2.12 -13.51
N GLY A 117 7.63 -1.91 -12.52
CA GLY A 117 7.53 -0.85 -11.50
C GLY A 117 7.44 0.61 -12.00
N PRO A 118 7.44 1.63 -11.12
CA PRO A 118 6.96 2.98 -11.45
C PRO A 118 7.68 3.59 -12.66
N ALA A 119 6.88 4.23 -13.53
CA ALA A 119 7.32 4.84 -14.77
C ALA A 119 8.47 5.84 -14.54
N ARG A 120 9.51 5.69 -15.37
CA ARG A 120 10.63 6.61 -15.56
C ARG A 120 10.17 8.00 -16.00
#